data_AF-A0ABD0NDZ4-F1
#
_entry.id   AF-A0ABD0NDZ4-F1
#
_cell.length_a   1.000
_cell.length_b   1.000
_cell.length_c   1.000
_cell.angle_alpha   90.00
_cell.angle_beta   90.00
_cell.angle_gamma   90.00
#
_symmetry.space_group_name_H-M   'P 1'
#
loop_
_entity.id
_entity.type
_entity.pdbx_description
1 polymer ?
#
loop_
_entity_poly.entity_id
_entity_poly.type
_entity_poly.pdbx_seq_one_letter_code
_entity_poly.pdbx_strand_id
1 'polypeptide(L)'
;GYRKYSERLPLFLRDRPRVVVDHIMDRHLQAMSYRREDVTVHRDGVFSVKSQTADYHKICFGSHTTMPSCTCEDWQRNLLPCKHFCAVFIMVQADGTSSSIPHTDTNHPPKGNSKTQKRQKCGSLLRDISDLVYHLQDEPFLDSIVRLNDLLEDVRHHTPHDDTLPLSYTPPSKKCRDLKPLSMIPRKHPSSG
;
A
#
# COMPACT_ATOMS: atom_id res chain seq x y z
N GLY A 1 -13.41 18.94 26.78
CA GLY A 1 -12.28 18.33 27.51
C GLY A 1 -11.70 17.22 26.66
N TYR A 2 -10.40 17.29 26.33
CA TYR A 2 -9.75 16.27 25.51
C TYR A 2 -9.54 14.99 26.33
N ARG A 3 -10.10 13.87 25.85
CA ARG A 3 -9.98 12.55 26.48
C ARG A 3 -8.57 12.02 26.19
N LYS A 4 -7.72 11.91 27.22
CA LYS A 4 -6.39 11.32 27.09
C LYS A 4 -6.50 9.94 26.43
N TYR A 5 -5.76 9.74 25.35
CA TYR A 5 -5.62 8.43 24.72
C TYR A 5 -5.02 7.44 25.72
N SER A 6 -5.47 6.18 25.67
CA SER A 6 -4.87 5.10 26.45
C SER A 6 -3.40 4.94 26.09
N GLU A 7 -2.53 4.72 27.08
CA GLU A 7 -1.10 4.45 26.85
C GLU A 7 -0.86 3.19 26.03
N ARG A 8 -1.87 2.32 25.92
CA ARG A 8 -1.85 1.10 25.10
C ARG A 8 -2.10 1.36 23.61
N LEU A 9 -2.39 2.61 23.22
CA LEU A 9 -2.58 2.98 21.82
C LEU A 9 -1.21 3.21 21.15
N PRO A 10 -0.90 2.48 20.05
CA PRO A 10 0.32 2.70 19.29
C PRO A 10 0.47 4.16 18.85
N LEU A 11 1.71 4.69 18.91
CA LEU A 11 2.01 6.08 18.59
C LEU A 11 1.49 6.50 17.21
N PHE A 12 1.55 5.61 16.22
CA PHE A 12 1.09 5.89 14.85
C PHE A 12 -0.42 6.03 14.71
N LEU A 13 -1.19 5.66 15.73
CA LEU A 13 -2.64 5.84 15.81
C LEU A 13 -3.05 7.05 16.65
N ARG A 14 -2.09 7.72 17.32
CA ARG A 14 -2.39 8.98 18.00
C ARG A 14 -2.79 10.03 16.97
N ASP A 15 -3.74 10.87 17.37
CA ASP A 15 -4.31 11.94 16.53
C ASP A 15 -4.97 11.45 15.22
N ARG A 16 -5.36 10.17 15.16
CA ARG A 16 -6.21 9.63 14.10
C ARG A 16 -7.68 9.71 14.49
N PRO A 17 -8.61 9.86 13.52
CA PRO A 17 -10.04 9.82 13.79
C PRO A 17 -10.43 8.57 14.58
N ARG A 18 -11.35 8.71 15.54
CA ARG A 18 -11.75 7.63 16.45
C ARG A 18 -12.18 6.36 15.70
N VAL A 19 -12.93 6.52 14.60
CA VAL A 19 -13.38 5.40 13.76
C VAL A 19 -12.20 4.59 13.18
N VAL A 20 -11.11 5.25 12.80
CA VAL A 20 -9.90 4.60 12.29
C VAL A 20 -9.17 3.88 13.41
N VAL A 21 -9.04 4.53 14.57
CA VAL A 21 -8.41 3.95 15.76
C VAL A 21 -9.14 2.69 16.21
N ASP A 22 -10.47 2.79 16.38
CA ASP A 22 -11.29 1.69 16.85
C ASP A 22 -11.25 0.52 15.85
N HIS A 23 -11.31 0.81 14.54
CA HIS A 23 -11.15 -0.21 13.50
C HIS A 23 -9.79 -0.92 13.61
N ILE A 24 -8.68 -0.19 13.54
CA ILE A 24 -7.34 -0.80 13.51
C ILE A 24 -7.06 -1.57 14.80
N MET A 25 -7.47 -1.06 15.95
CA MET A 25 -7.29 -1.76 17.23
C MET A 25 -8.08 -3.06 17.28
N ASP A 26 -9.34 -3.07 16.86
CA ASP A 26 -10.15 -4.29 16.80
C ASP A 26 -9.55 -5.34 15.83
N ARG A 27 -9.13 -4.91 14.64
CA ARG A 27 -8.45 -5.79 13.66
C ARG A 27 -7.11 -6.31 14.19
N HIS A 28 -6.37 -5.49 14.93
CA HIS A 28 -5.13 -5.89 15.59
C HIS A 28 -5.38 -6.96 16.66
N LEU A 29 -6.46 -6.84 17.44
CA LEU A 29 -6.82 -7.88 18.42
C LEU A 29 -7.13 -9.22 17.74
N GLN A 30 -7.88 -9.20 16.63
CA GLN A 30 -8.18 -10.41 15.86
C GLN A 30 -6.91 -11.03 15.23
N ALA A 31 -5.97 -10.17 14.81
CA ALA A 31 -4.70 -10.59 14.22
C ALA A 31 -3.76 -11.32 15.20
N MET A 32 -3.95 -11.18 16.51
CA MET A 32 -3.14 -11.92 17.50
C MET A 32 -3.33 -13.44 17.45
N SER A 33 -4.38 -13.93 16.77
CA SER A 33 -4.60 -15.37 16.57
C SER A 33 -3.69 -15.98 15.49
N TYR A 34 -3.01 -15.16 14.68
CA TYR A 34 -2.15 -15.60 13.60
C TYR A 34 -0.77 -16.02 14.10
N ARG A 35 -0.21 -17.07 13.50
CA ARG A 35 1.14 -17.56 13.76
C ARG A 35 2.06 -17.24 12.57
N ARG A 36 3.38 -17.39 12.76
CA ARG A 36 4.36 -17.13 11.68
C ARG A 36 4.07 -18.00 10.46
N GLU A 37 3.63 -19.24 10.67
CA GLU A 37 3.33 -20.20 9.60
C GLU A 37 2.10 -19.80 8.78
N ASP A 38 1.25 -18.93 9.31
CA ASP A 38 0.06 -18.42 8.62
C ASP A 38 0.38 -17.26 7.65
N VAL A 39 1.63 -16.77 7.66
CA VAL A 39 2.10 -15.65 6.82
C VAL A 39 3.25 -16.11 5.94
N THR A 40 3.04 -16.09 4.64
CA THR A 40 4.09 -16.35 3.64
C THR A 40 4.54 -15.04 3.00
N VAL A 41 5.85 -14.79 3.02
CA VAL A 41 6.48 -13.62 2.38
C VAL A 41 6.94 -13.99 0.98
N HIS A 42 6.55 -13.20 -0.03
CA HIS A 42 7.00 -13.34 -1.41
C HIS A 42 8.07 -12.30 -1.75
N ARG A 43 8.90 -12.57 -2.77
CA ARG A 43 10.07 -11.75 -3.12
C ARG A 43 9.75 -10.34 -3.64
N ASP A 44 8.51 -10.10 -4.03
CA ASP A 44 7.98 -8.87 -4.62
C ASP A 44 7.32 -7.93 -3.60
N GLY A 45 7.53 -8.15 -2.30
CA GLY A 45 6.90 -7.34 -1.24
C GLY A 45 5.41 -7.66 -1.04
N VAL A 46 4.97 -8.79 -1.59
CA VAL A 46 3.64 -9.34 -1.41
C VAL A 46 3.65 -10.35 -0.27
N PHE A 47 2.56 -10.40 0.47
CA PHE A 47 2.34 -11.38 1.53
C PHE A 47 1.10 -12.21 1.21
N SER A 48 1.14 -13.50 1.49
CA SER A 48 -0.04 -14.37 1.53
C SER A 48 -0.33 -14.73 2.97
N VAL A 49 -1.52 -14.35 3.45
CA VAL A 49 -1.95 -14.61 4.83
C VAL A 49 -3.13 -15.54 4.83
N LYS A 50 -3.08 -16.60 5.64
CA LYS A 50 -4.12 -17.63 5.69
C LYS A 50 -5.47 -17.05 6.10
N SER A 51 -6.54 -17.40 5.40
CA SER A 51 -7.89 -17.12 5.86
C SER A 51 -8.29 -18.14 6.92
N GLN A 52 -9.10 -17.70 7.86
CA GLN A 52 -9.78 -18.60 8.81
C GLN A 52 -10.83 -19.48 8.11
N THR A 53 -11.19 -19.19 6.85
CA THR A 53 -12.22 -19.89 6.06
C THR A 53 -11.65 -20.79 4.93
N ALA A 54 -10.35 -21.10 4.95
CA ALA A 54 -9.60 -22.04 4.09
C ALA A 54 -8.72 -21.46 2.96
N ASP A 55 -9.07 -20.32 2.34
CA ASP A 55 -8.23 -19.69 1.29
C ASP A 55 -7.14 -18.77 1.85
N TYR A 56 -6.24 -18.22 1.03
CA TYR A 56 -5.26 -17.20 1.44
C TYR A 56 -5.63 -15.83 0.87
N HIS A 57 -5.39 -14.77 1.65
CA HIS A 57 -5.50 -13.39 1.18
C HIS A 57 -4.14 -12.85 0.77
N LYS A 58 -4.11 -12.18 -0.39
CA LYS A 58 -2.91 -11.50 -0.90
C LYS A 58 -2.90 -10.07 -0.37
N ILE A 59 -1.77 -9.66 0.19
CA ILE A 59 -1.52 -8.32 0.73
C ILE A 59 -0.35 -7.71 0.00
N CYS A 60 -0.44 -6.42 -0.28
CA CYS A 60 0.66 -5.59 -0.74
C CYS A 60 0.66 -4.29 0.07
N PHE A 61 1.80 -3.90 0.62
CA PHE A 61 1.93 -2.60 1.30
C PHE A 61 2.00 -1.43 0.31
N GLY A 62 2.10 -1.74 -0.99
CA GLY A 62 2.28 -0.74 -2.02
C GLY A 62 3.72 -0.22 -2.05
N SER A 63 3.87 0.90 -2.74
CA SER A 63 5.12 1.62 -2.92
C SER A 63 4.84 3.11 -3.05
N HIS A 64 5.83 3.90 -3.44
CA HIS A 64 5.62 5.32 -3.74
C HIS A 64 4.70 5.57 -4.95
N THR A 65 4.44 4.56 -5.78
CA THR A 65 3.56 4.64 -6.97
C THR A 65 2.33 3.75 -6.89
N THR A 66 2.24 2.89 -5.87
CA THR A 66 1.16 1.90 -5.75
C THR A 66 0.53 1.95 -4.38
N MET A 67 -0.81 1.98 -4.33
CA MET A 67 -1.53 1.96 -3.06
C MET A 67 -1.41 0.59 -2.39
N PRO A 68 -1.45 0.52 -1.05
CA PRO A 68 -1.62 -0.74 -0.34
C PRO A 68 -2.90 -1.43 -0.78
N SER A 69 -2.92 -2.76 -0.69
CA SER A 69 -4.11 -3.57 -1.00
C SER A 69 -4.15 -4.87 -0.23
N CYS A 70 -5.36 -5.37 0.01
CA CYS A 70 -5.62 -6.73 0.45
C CYS A 70 -6.82 -7.30 -0.31
N THR A 71 -6.79 -8.59 -0.64
CA THR A 71 -7.90 -9.24 -1.36
C THR A 71 -9.10 -9.60 -0.46
N CYS A 72 -9.09 -9.25 0.83
CA CYS A 72 -10.20 -9.58 1.72
C CYS A 72 -11.31 -8.53 1.63
N GLU A 73 -12.53 -8.95 1.98
CA GLU A 73 -13.71 -8.09 1.97
C GLU A 73 -13.61 -6.90 2.93
N ASP A 74 -13.01 -7.11 4.10
CA ASP A 74 -12.81 -6.07 5.12
C ASP A 74 -12.01 -4.88 4.57
N TRP A 75 -10.98 -5.17 3.78
CA TRP A 75 -10.23 -4.14 3.06
C TRP A 75 -11.07 -3.47 1.98
N GLN A 76 -11.77 -4.24 1.15
CA GLN A 76 -12.58 -3.70 0.05
C GLN A 76 -13.67 -2.75 0.55
N ARG A 77 -14.24 -3.01 1.73
CA ARG A 77 -15.30 -2.19 2.32
C ARG A 77 -14.78 -0.95 3.04
N ASN A 78 -13.67 -1.08 3.79
CA ASN A 78 -13.22 -0.01 4.69
C ASN A 78 -12.03 0.78 4.13
N LEU A 79 -11.23 0.19 3.23
CA LEU A 79 -9.95 0.73 2.76
C LEU A 79 -8.99 1.10 3.91
N LEU A 80 -9.15 0.42 5.04
CA LEU A 80 -8.32 0.53 6.24
C LEU A 80 -7.56 -0.79 6.47
N PRO A 81 -6.44 -0.76 7.22
CA PRO A 81 -5.69 -1.96 7.56
C PRO A 81 -6.60 -3.02 8.22
N CYS A 82 -6.84 -4.11 7.48
CA CYS A 82 -7.61 -5.25 7.96
C CYS A 82 -6.79 -6.15 8.88
N LYS A 83 -7.41 -7.19 9.45
CA LYS A 83 -6.71 -8.15 10.33
C LYS A 83 -5.48 -8.80 9.69
N HIS A 84 -5.48 -8.98 8.36
CA HIS A 84 -4.35 -9.58 7.66
C HIS A 84 -3.15 -8.63 7.57
N PHE A 85 -3.38 -7.32 7.36
CA PHE A 85 -2.33 -6.31 7.47
C PHE A 85 -1.72 -6.29 8.87
N CYS A 86 -2.59 -6.30 9.90
CA CYS A 86 -2.16 -6.37 11.29
C CYS A 86 -1.34 -7.63 11.60
N ALA A 87 -1.70 -8.79 11.04
CA ALA A 87 -0.95 -10.03 11.25
C ALA A 87 0.49 -9.92 10.73
N VAL A 88 0.68 -9.33 9.54
CA VAL A 88 2.03 -9.09 9.00
C VAL A 88 2.80 -8.09 9.87
N PHE A 89 2.16 -7.01 10.35
CA PHE A 89 2.80 -6.06 11.25
C PHE A 89 3.29 -6.72 12.55
N ILE A 90 2.47 -7.57 13.16
CA ILE A 90 2.83 -8.30 14.39
C ILE A 90 4.02 -9.22 14.12
N MET A 91 4.02 -9.95 13.00
CA MET A 91 5.12 -10.84 12.63
C MET A 91 6.44 -10.08 12.47
N VAL A 92 6.45 -8.98 11.71
CA VAL A 92 7.67 -8.20 11.48
C VAL A 92 8.21 -7.56 12.76
N GLN A 93 7.32 -7.17 13.69
CA GLN A 93 7.73 -6.66 15.00
C GLN A 93 8.26 -7.76 15.93
N ALA A 94 7.73 -8.99 15.85
CA ALA A 94 8.13 -10.11 16.71
C ALA A 94 9.47 -10.74 16.33
N ASP A 95 9.85 -10.71 15.04
CA ASP A 95 11.05 -11.38 14.54
C ASP A 95 12.36 -10.67 14.91
N GLY A 96 12.30 -9.52 15.60
CA GLY A 96 13.48 -8.76 16.00
C GLY A 96 14.30 -8.20 14.84
N THR A 97 13.95 -8.55 13.59
CA THR A 97 14.41 -7.95 12.35
C THR A 97 13.79 -6.57 12.23
N SER A 98 14.32 -5.62 13.01
CA SER A 98 14.08 -4.18 12.84
C SER A 98 14.69 -3.64 11.53
N SER A 99 15.10 -4.51 10.60
CA SER A 99 15.35 -4.12 9.21
C SER A 99 14.03 -4.13 8.45
N SER A 100 13.34 -3.00 8.57
CA SER A 100 12.42 -2.47 7.60
C SER A 100 11.24 -3.37 7.16
N ILE A 101 10.09 -3.22 7.83
CA ILE A 101 8.90 -2.81 7.05
C ILE A 101 9.39 -1.63 6.20
N PRO A 102 9.08 -1.48 4.90
CA PRO A 102 9.37 -0.24 4.19
C PRO A 102 8.58 0.88 4.87
N HIS A 103 9.13 1.39 5.97
CA HIS A 103 9.06 2.76 6.38
C HIS A 103 9.59 3.49 5.17
N THR A 104 8.68 4.06 4.38
CA THR A 104 9.03 5.20 3.57
C THR A 104 9.76 6.17 4.49
N ASP A 105 11.04 6.33 4.21
CA ASP A 105 12.07 6.92 5.04
C ASP A 105 11.58 8.18 5.77
N THR A 106 11.52 8.09 7.09
CA THR A 106 11.73 9.27 7.93
C THR A 106 13.22 9.30 8.23
N ASN A 107 13.89 10.37 7.78
CA ASN A 107 15.25 10.80 8.17
C ASN A 107 16.45 10.45 7.27
N HIS A 108 16.30 10.52 5.94
CA HIS A 108 17.29 11.24 5.13
C HIS A 108 16.67 11.71 3.81
N PRO A 109 16.89 12.97 3.39
CA PRO A 109 16.33 13.46 2.14
C PRO A 109 17.00 12.72 0.98
N PRO A 110 16.26 12.01 0.11
CA PRO A 110 16.81 11.65 -1.18
C PRO A 110 17.11 12.97 -1.90
N LYS A 111 18.25 13.04 -2.58
CA LYS A 111 18.50 14.05 -3.63
C LYS A 111 17.50 13.80 -4.76
N GLY A 112 16.24 14.06 -4.50
CA GLY A 112 15.16 13.97 -5.45
C GLY A 112 15.34 15.10 -6.45
N ASN A 113 15.12 14.79 -7.72
CA ASN A 113 14.93 15.81 -8.74
C ASN A 113 14.06 16.95 -8.17
N SER A 114 14.47 18.20 -8.39
CA SER A 114 13.79 19.41 -7.88
C SER A 114 12.26 19.35 -8.07
N LYS A 115 11.79 18.68 -9.12
CA LYS A 115 10.38 18.41 -9.43
C LYS A 115 9.65 17.57 -8.35
N THR A 116 10.27 16.53 -7.82
CA THR A 116 9.66 15.64 -6.80
C THR A 116 9.59 16.35 -5.44
N GLN A 117 10.62 17.11 -5.07
CA GLN A 117 10.62 17.91 -3.85
C GLN A 117 9.58 19.04 -3.89
N LYS A 118 9.45 19.72 -5.05
CA LYS A 118 8.41 20.73 -5.27
C LYS A 118 7.00 20.13 -5.15
N ARG A 119 6.77 18.92 -5.68
CA ARG A 119 5.49 18.21 -5.55
C ARG A 119 5.17 17.85 -4.11
N GLN A 120 6.13 17.32 -3.35
CA GLN A 120 5.95 16.99 -1.94
C GLN A 120 5.65 18.23 -1.10
N LYS A 121 6.40 19.32 -1.31
CA LYS A 121 6.18 20.59 -0.61
C LYS A 121 4.83 21.22 -0.97
N CYS A 122 4.43 21.16 -2.24
CA CYS A 122 3.10 21.61 -2.66
C CYS A 122 2.01 20.79 -1.97
N GLY A 123 2.15 19.46 -1.94
CA GLY A 123 1.18 18.58 -1.28
C GLY A 123 1.06 18.78 0.23
N SER A 124 2.14 19.14 0.93
CA SER A 124 2.05 19.49 2.36
C SER A 124 1.34 20.83 2.58
N LEU A 125 1.72 21.86 1.81
CA LEU A 125 1.11 23.19 1.92
C LEU A 125 -0.39 23.16 1.62
N LEU A 126 -0.84 22.37 0.63
CA LEU A 126 -2.26 22.24 0.31
C LEU A 126 -3.06 21.57 1.45
N ARG A 127 -2.48 20.60 2.16
CA ARG A 127 -3.12 20.00 3.34
C ARG A 127 -3.24 21.01 4.47
N ASP A 128 -2.16 21.73 4.76
CA ASP A 128 -2.16 22.74 5.82
C ASP A 128 -3.15 23.88 5.52
N ILE A 129 -3.21 24.34 4.26
CA ILE A 129 -4.20 25.33 3.82
C ILE A 129 -5.62 24.79 4.00
N SER A 130 -5.89 23.55 3.61
CA SER A 130 -7.20 22.92 3.80
C SER A 130 -7.60 22.91 5.28
N ASP A 131 -6.72 22.47 6.17
CA ASP A 131 -6.98 22.40 7.60
C ASP A 131 -7.24 23.78 8.23
N LEU A 132 -6.50 24.81 7.79
CA LEU A 132 -6.65 26.18 8.29
C LEU A 132 -7.91 26.87 7.76
N VAL A 133 -8.28 26.65 6.50
CA VAL A 133 -9.50 27.23 5.89
C VAL A 133 -10.76 26.77 6.62
N TYR A 134 -10.81 25.51 7.09
CA TYR A 134 -11.95 25.01 7.89
C TYR A 134 -12.19 25.74 9.21
N HIS A 135 -11.16 26.42 9.73
CA HIS A 135 -11.23 27.14 11.00
C HIS A 135 -11.24 28.66 10.81
N LEU A 136 -11.20 29.14 9.56
CA LEU A 136 -11.12 30.54 9.24
C LEU A 136 -12.50 31.21 9.41
N GLN A 137 -12.56 32.24 10.24
CA GLN A 137 -13.79 33.01 10.52
C GLN A 137 -13.84 34.34 9.74
N ASP A 138 -12.79 34.64 8.98
CA ASP A 138 -12.63 35.89 8.23
C ASP A 138 -13.20 35.73 6.81
N GLU A 139 -14.50 36.03 6.68
CA GLU A 139 -15.26 35.95 5.43
C GLU A 139 -14.60 36.66 4.23
N PRO A 140 -14.13 37.93 4.30
CA PRO A 140 -13.46 38.57 3.16
C PRO A 140 -12.13 37.90 2.79
N PHE A 141 -11.51 37.14 3.69
CA PHE A 141 -10.34 36.32 3.34
C PHE A 141 -10.73 35.00 2.66
N LEU A 142 -11.89 34.42 2.98
CA LEU A 142 -12.43 33.25 2.25
C LEU A 142 -12.65 33.58 0.77
N ASP A 143 -13.14 34.77 0.44
CA ASP A 143 -13.29 35.23 -0.95
C ASP A 143 -11.95 35.26 -1.70
N SER A 144 -10.86 35.58 -1.00
CA SER A 144 -9.50 35.53 -1.56
C SER A 144 -9.03 34.09 -1.80
N ILE A 145 -9.46 33.13 -0.96
CA ILE A 145 -9.17 31.69 -1.09
C ILE A 145 -9.96 31.05 -2.24
N VAL A 146 -11.15 31.55 -2.58
CA VAL A 146 -11.92 31.08 -3.75
C VAL A 146 -11.13 31.24 -5.06
N ARG A 147 -10.18 32.17 -5.12
CA ARG A 147 -9.24 32.34 -6.26
C ARG A 147 -8.28 31.15 -6.44
N LEU A 148 -8.22 30.21 -5.49
CA LEU A 148 -7.55 28.92 -5.70
C LEU A 148 -8.24 28.08 -6.78
N ASN A 149 -9.48 28.37 -7.15
CA ASN A 149 -10.10 27.77 -8.34
C ASN A 149 -9.34 28.13 -9.63
N ASP A 150 -8.86 29.37 -9.76
CA ASP A 150 -8.05 29.78 -10.91
C ASP A 150 -6.75 28.96 -10.96
N LEU A 151 -6.11 28.78 -9.80
CA LEU A 151 -4.92 27.93 -9.66
C LEU A 151 -5.22 26.45 -9.95
N LEU A 152 -6.40 25.95 -9.58
CA LEU A 152 -6.84 24.59 -9.87
C LEU A 152 -7.03 24.38 -11.37
N GLU A 153 -7.67 25.33 -12.05
CA GLU A 153 -7.83 25.31 -13.50
C GLU A 153 -6.46 25.34 -14.19
N ASP A 154 -5.54 26.19 -13.74
CA ASP A 154 -4.16 26.21 -14.26
C ASP A 154 -3.46 24.85 -14.08
N VAL A 155 -3.59 24.22 -12.91
CA VAL A 155 -3.00 22.90 -12.65
C VAL A 155 -3.62 21.81 -13.54
N ARG A 156 -4.93 21.87 -13.80
CA ARG A 156 -5.63 20.95 -14.71
C ARG A 156 -5.09 21.06 -16.13
N HIS A 157 -4.90 22.28 -16.65
CA HIS A 157 -4.35 22.52 -17.99
C HIS A 157 -2.92 21.97 -18.16
N HIS A 158 -2.15 21.90 -17.08
CA HIS A 158 -0.77 21.39 -17.09
C HIS A 158 -0.65 19.91 -16.68
N THR A 159 -1.78 19.24 -16.43
CA THR A 159 -1.84 17.81 -16.12
C THR A 159 -2.19 17.03 -17.39
N PRO A 160 -1.38 16.03 -17.78
CA PRO A 160 -1.68 15.22 -18.97
C PRO A 160 -3.00 14.47 -18.76
N HIS A 161 -3.96 14.70 -19.65
CA HIS A 161 -5.22 13.95 -19.71
C HIS A 161 -4.98 12.73 -20.61
N ASP A 162 -5.12 11.52 -20.05
CA ASP A 162 -4.96 10.26 -20.76
C ASP A 162 -6.27 9.92 -21.50
N ASP A 163 -6.60 10.70 -22.54
CA ASP A 163 -7.77 10.48 -23.40
C ASP A 163 -7.46 9.62 -24.64
N THR A 164 -6.42 8.78 -24.59
CA THR A 164 -6.10 7.86 -25.70
C THR A 164 -5.60 6.50 -25.22
N LEU A 165 -6.52 5.64 -24.79
CA LEU A 165 -6.34 4.20 -24.95
C LEU A 165 -7.55 3.58 -25.64
N PRO A 166 -7.49 3.34 -26.96
CA PRO A 166 -8.44 2.45 -27.61
C PRO A 166 -8.22 1.03 -27.09
N LEU A 167 -9.25 0.45 -26.49
CA LEU A 167 -9.34 -0.98 -26.20
C LEU A 167 -9.22 -1.75 -27.53
N SER A 168 -8.02 -2.20 -27.86
CA SER A 168 -7.83 -3.23 -28.89
C SER A 168 -6.71 -4.18 -28.50
N TYR A 169 -7.03 -5.46 -28.70
CA TYR A 169 -6.16 -6.65 -28.63
C TYR A 169 -5.95 -7.34 -27.27
N THR A 170 -6.84 -8.30 -26.96
CA THR A 170 -6.50 -9.49 -26.19
C THR A 170 -5.75 -10.50 -27.09
N PRO A 171 -4.51 -10.89 -26.77
CA PRO A 171 -3.84 -12.00 -27.46
C PRO A 171 -4.51 -13.34 -27.12
N PRO A 172 -4.68 -14.27 -28.08
CA PRO A 172 -5.30 -15.56 -27.81
C PRO A 172 -4.41 -16.43 -26.92
N SER A 173 -5.02 -17.07 -25.92
CA SER A 173 -4.34 -18.00 -25.00
C SER A 173 -3.72 -19.15 -25.80
N LYS A 174 -2.41 -19.33 -25.70
CA LYS A 174 -1.76 -20.57 -26.15
C LYS A 174 -2.03 -21.65 -25.10
N LYS A 175 -2.91 -22.60 -25.42
CA LYS A 175 -2.99 -23.90 -24.75
C LYS A 175 -1.60 -24.52 -24.76
N CYS A 176 -1.01 -24.71 -23.58
CA CYS A 176 0.17 -25.56 -23.41
C CYS A 176 -0.26 -26.99 -23.73
N ARG A 177 0.15 -27.51 -24.89
CA ARG A 177 -0.02 -28.92 -25.24
C ARG A 177 1.13 -29.69 -24.62
N ASP A 178 0.81 -30.67 -23.77
CA ASP A 178 1.72 -31.72 -23.34
C ASP A 178 2.42 -32.35 -24.54
N LEU A 179 3.76 -32.31 -24.55
CA LEU A 179 4.59 -33.11 -25.44
C LEU A 179 5.57 -33.92 -24.58
N LYS A 180 5.49 -35.24 -24.79
CA LYS A 180 6.15 -36.34 -24.08
C LYS A 180 7.69 -36.24 -24.03
N PRO A 181 8.33 -36.85 -23.02
CA PRO A 181 9.79 -36.88 -22.91
C PRO A 181 10.40 -37.86 -23.93
N LEU A 182 11.35 -37.37 -24.74
CA LEU A 182 12.18 -38.21 -25.59
C LEU A 182 13.35 -38.79 -24.77
N SER A 183 13.47 -40.11 -24.87
CA SER A 183 14.45 -40.97 -24.24
C SER A 183 15.89 -40.60 -24.59
N MET A 184 16.75 -40.53 -23.57
CA MET A 184 18.20 -40.47 -23.75
C MET A 184 18.75 -41.86 -24.06
N ILE A 185 19.38 -41.99 -25.23
CA ILE A 185 20.16 -43.15 -25.66
C ILE A 185 21.52 -43.12 -24.94
N PRO A 186 22.00 -44.21 -24.31
CA PRO A 186 23.31 -44.25 -23.67
C PRO A 186 24.44 -44.34 -24.70
N ARG A 187 25.50 -43.54 -24.53
CA ARG A 187 26.80 -43.74 -25.21
C ARG A 187 27.66 -44.71 -24.42
N LYS A 188 28.16 -45.77 -25.08
CA LYS A 188 29.43 -46.44 -24.74
C LYS A 188 30.21 -46.71 -26.03
N HIS A 189 31.40 -46.12 -26.12
CA HIS A 189 32.53 -46.55 -26.96
C HIS A 189 33.34 -47.61 -26.18
N PRO A 190 34.48 -48.13 -26.69
CA PRO A 190 34.75 -48.87 -27.94
C PRO A 190 35.44 -50.24 -27.63
N SER A 191 36.03 -50.89 -28.67
CA SER A 191 37.07 -51.95 -28.59
C SER A 191 36.55 -53.39 -28.32
N SER A 192 37.02 -54.50 -28.87
CA SER A 192 38.15 -54.92 -29.75
C SER A 192 37.83 -56.35 -30.24
N GLY A 193 38.48 -56.80 -31.32
CA GLY A 193 38.59 -58.24 -31.66
C GLY A 193 38.30 -58.54 -33.11
#